data_AF-A0AA39MAX0-F1
#
_entry.id   AF-A0AA39MAX0-F1
#
_cell.length_a   1.000
_cell.length_b   1.000
_cell.length_c   1.000
_cell.angle_alpha   90.00
_cell.angle_beta   90.00
_cell.angle_gamma   90.00
#
_symmetry.space_group_name_H-M   'P 1'
#
loop_
_entity.id
_entity.type
_entity.pdbx_description
1 polymer ?
#
loop_
_entity_poly.entity_id
_entity_poly.type
_entity_poly.pdbx_seq_one_letter_code
_entity_poly.pdbx_strand_id
1 'polypeptide(L)'
;MVTPSSRSALTATRAEDDLKVLSVSRLRVERLALFSHIRHVQDEIGVLAFHNYRTYADIGRTAELNRAMFSDMNETMPKLKDEVAHLVQDIKQFYADSKQEADELATLRKATSSDSPLWDLFSMPDTLKKCVYAGYYDAAYSLTNYSSQLEQRSLTKSPVVRVVVNVLNKARHGLLDELFNKFSGPVDLATAIQVVNNISKIPSISPTQLRVTILQYRDLYLEKQIIAVMGAPNFLQHAVDIYRECMYETMVLYLAVFPKDDFHRRFDVAVDPRWEQWKPAAQSVLLQQWALRTLSRLFEHIKLAENKKPVDMNDVVSKLMAFAYSFGHMGLDFRNLIINQLDDIFKCYFNSKVEAATTVLTNEAGVIDFVDTTVDSSATADGDTVSNLEINQWDALCVYGNEILSAFNDLRQNLSIAQLNWCVQVLKKNFRSVLSWLDRLMDSDRSPTAVKAASLFLKVFVPFMRKNLHSCFPYEKCFRPIFRCAVTKEDFESYYSLLSTDLFSHCVHHEVFLEVYGGYQPIAFSGETENFAPVTEEADITALLNESSC
;
A
#
# COMPACT_ATOMS: atom_id res chain seq x y z
N MET A 1 -54.99 -35.37 -82.89
CA MET A 1 -56.32 -35.43 -83.53
C MET A 1 -56.09 -35.40 -85.03
N VAL A 2 -56.52 -36.46 -85.72
CA VAL A 2 -56.14 -36.80 -87.11
C VAL A 2 -56.87 -35.90 -88.13
N THR A 3 -56.14 -35.41 -89.12
CA THR A 3 -56.60 -34.59 -90.26
C THR A 3 -57.43 -35.41 -91.26
N PRO A 4 -58.62 -34.95 -91.72
CA PRO A 4 -59.42 -35.63 -92.73
C PRO A 4 -59.21 -34.99 -94.11
N SER A 5 -57.99 -35.04 -94.67
CA SER A 5 -57.69 -34.50 -96.01
C SER A 5 -57.65 -35.55 -97.12
N SER A 6 -57.65 -36.85 -96.79
CA SER A 6 -57.48 -37.92 -97.78
C SER A 6 -58.79 -38.39 -98.45
N ARG A 7 -59.95 -38.21 -97.80
CA ARG A 7 -61.25 -38.68 -98.35
C ARG A 7 -61.86 -37.75 -99.39
N SER A 8 -61.62 -36.43 -99.31
CA SER A 8 -62.23 -35.46 -100.25
C SER A 8 -61.59 -35.47 -101.64
N ALA A 9 -60.29 -35.79 -101.73
CA ALA A 9 -59.56 -35.84 -103.00
C ALA A 9 -60.02 -36.98 -103.93
N LEU A 10 -60.42 -38.13 -103.36
CA LEU A 10 -60.90 -39.31 -104.09
C LEU A 10 -62.30 -39.12 -104.70
N THR A 11 -63.13 -38.26 -104.11
CA THR A 11 -64.48 -37.98 -104.61
C THR A 11 -64.50 -36.92 -105.71
N ALA A 12 -63.57 -35.97 -105.69
CA ALA A 12 -63.48 -34.91 -106.70
C ALA A 12 -63.02 -35.45 -108.07
N THR A 13 -62.05 -36.37 -108.07
CA THR A 13 -61.48 -36.99 -109.28
C THR A 13 -62.50 -37.83 -110.06
N ARG A 14 -63.41 -38.51 -109.34
CA ARG A 14 -64.45 -39.37 -109.95
C ARG A 14 -65.53 -38.58 -110.70
N ALA A 15 -65.88 -37.38 -110.20
CA ALA A 15 -66.87 -36.51 -110.83
C ALA A 15 -66.32 -35.85 -112.11
N GLU A 16 -65.01 -35.61 -112.18
CA GLU A 16 -64.34 -35.00 -113.34
C GLU A 16 -64.28 -35.92 -114.56
N ASP A 17 -64.16 -37.23 -114.34
CA ASP A 17 -64.13 -38.23 -115.41
C ASP A 17 -65.52 -38.47 -116.03
N ASP A 18 -66.58 -38.45 -115.23
CA ASP A 18 -67.97 -38.61 -115.70
C ASP A 18 -68.43 -37.42 -116.59
N LEU A 19 -67.94 -36.21 -116.30
CA LEU A 19 -68.27 -34.98 -117.05
C LEU A 19 -67.71 -34.93 -118.49
N LYS A 20 -66.67 -35.70 -118.82
CA LYS A 20 -66.01 -35.69 -120.15
C LYS A 20 -66.72 -36.54 -121.21
N VAL A 21 -67.62 -37.46 -120.81
CA VAL A 21 -68.29 -38.42 -121.70
C VAL A 21 -69.63 -37.87 -122.25
N LEU A 22 -70.14 -36.77 -121.70
CA LEU A 22 -71.48 -36.24 -122.01
C LEU A 22 -71.44 -35.13 -123.07
N SER A 23 -72.35 -35.18 -124.05
CA SER A 23 -72.49 -34.14 -125.08
C SER A 23 -72.99 -32.81 -124.49
N VAL A 24 -72.56 -31.68 -125.08
CA VAL A 24 -72.79 -30.30 -124.58
C VAL A 24 -74.26 -30.01 -124.25
N SER A 25 -75.19 -30.63 -124.98
CA SER A 25 -76.64 -30.51 -124.76
C SER A 25 -77.07 -31.11 -123.41
N ARG A 26 -76.51 -32.26 -123.01
CA ARG A 26 -76.82 -32.91 -121.71
C ARG A 26 -76.17 -32.18 -120.54
N LEU A 27 -74.94 -31.67 -120.70
CA LEU A 27 -74.27 -30.87 -119.68
C LEU A 27 -75.00 -29.58 -119.33
N ARG A 28 -75.68 -28.94 -120.30
CA ARG A 28 -76.53 -27.77 -120.00
C ARG A 28 -77.76 -28.14 -119.17
N VAL A 29 -78.37 -29.28 -119.44
CA VAL A 29 -79.52 -29.79 -118.67
C VAL A 29 -79.08 -30.17 -117.27
N GLU A 30 -77.93 -30.84 -117.12
CA GLU A 30 -77.37 -31.23 -115.83
C GLU A 30 -76.88 -30.04 -115.01
N ARG A 31 -76.31 -29.01 -115.64
CA ARG A 31 -75.97 -27.75 -114.95
C ARG A 31 -77.22 -27.01 -114.47
N LEU A 32 -78.28 -26.98 -115.27
CA LEU A 32 -79.55 -26.40 -114.83
C LEU A 32 -80.19 -27.22 -113.70
N ALA A 33 -80.06 -28.54 -113.73
CA ALA A 33 -80.51 -29.43 -112.66
C ALA A 33 -79.68 -29.31 -111.38
N LEU A 34 -78.36 -29.14 -111.47
CA LEU A 34 -77.48 -28.90 -110.32
C LEU A 34 -77.70 -27.51 -109.73
N PHE A 35 -77.90 -26.50 -110.57
CA PHE A 35 -78.22 -25.16 -110.07
C PHE A 35 -79.58 -25.13 -109.38
N SER A 36 -80.57 -25.86 -109.89
CA SER A 36 -81.83 -26.03 -109.19
C SER A 36 -81.68 -26.86 -107.91
N HIS A 37 -80.81 -27.89 -107.89
CA HIS A 37 -80.52 -28.67 -106.68
C HIS A 37 -79.78 -27.88 -105.61
N ILE A 38 -78.77 -27.09 -105.98
CA ILE A 38 -78.04 -26.23 -105.04
C ILE A 38 -78.99 -25.18 -104.49
N ARG A 39 -79.81 -24.56 -105.34
CA ARG A 39 -80.82 -23.60 -104.88
C ARG A 39 -81.85 -24.27 -103.97
N HIS A 40 -82.26 -25.50 -104.27
CA HIS A 40 -83.14 -26.30 -103.40
C HIS A 40 -82.49 -26.62 -102.06
N VAL A 41 -81.23 -27.05 -102.04
CA VAL A 41 -80.48 -27.35 -100.80
C VAL A 41 -80.22 -26.06 -100.01
N GLN A 42 -80.01 -24.93 -100.67
CA GLN A 42 -79.77 -23.65 -100.02
C GLN A 42 -81.07 -23.05 -99.48
N ASP A 43 -82.19 -23.25 -100.17
CA ASP A 43 -83.53 -22.96 -99.64
C ASP A 43 -83.89 -23.94 -98.52
N GLU A 44 -83.54 -25.23 -98.61
CA GLU A 44 -83.76 -26.22 -97.53
C GLU A 44 -82.89 -25.92 -96.30
N ILE A 45 -81.62 -25.57 -96.48
CA ILE A 45 -80.74 -25.11 -95.39
C ILE A 45 -81.25 -23.79 -94.85
N GLY A 46 -81.73 -22.88 -95.69
CA GLY A 46 -82.36 -21.63 -95.28
C GLY A 46 -83.61 -21.87 -94.44
N VAL A 47 -84.50 -22.75 -94.88
CA VAL A 47 -85.73 -23.14 -94.18
C VAL A 47 -85.41 -23.91 -92.90
N LEU A 48 -84.42 -24.80 -92.92
CA LEU A 48 -83.99 -25.59 -91.75
C LEU A 48 -83.28 -24.71 -90.72
N ALA A 49 -82.41 -23.79 -91.16
CA ALA A 49 -81.76 -22.80 -90.32
C ALA A 49 -82.77 -21.78 -89.80
N PHE A 50 -83.82 -21.44 -90.54
CA PHE A 50 -84.89 -20.56 -90.09
C PHE A 50 -85.82 -21.26 -89.09
N HIS A 51 -86.23 -22.52 -89.34
CA HIS A 51 -87.02 -23.31 -88.41
C HIS A 51 -86.27 -23.62 -87.10
N ASN A 52 -84.96 -23.84 -87.18
CA ASN A 52 -84.13 -24.21 -86.03
C ASN A 52 -83.12 -23.12 -85.63
N TYR A 53 -83.41 -21.85 -85.95
CA TYR A 53 -82.47 -20.75 -85.71
C TYR A 53 -82.07 -20.62 -84.23
N ARG A 54 -83.02 -20.89 -83.33
CA ARG A 54 -82.79 -20.92 -81.88
C ARG A 54 -81.76 -21.98 -81.50
N THR A 55 -81.91 -23.18 -82.02
CA THR A 55 -81.00 -24.30 -81.71
C THR A 55 -79.58 -23.99 -82.16
N TYR A 56 -79.39 -23.44 -83.37
CA TYR A 56 -78.07 -23.04 -83.84
C TYR A 56 -77.49 -21.84 -83.10
N ALA A 57 -78.32 -20.85 -82.75
CA ALA A 57 -77.89 -19.72 -81.91
C ALA A 57 -77.49 -20.18 -80.50
N ASP A 58 -78.21 -21.14 -79.92
CA ASP A 58 -77.90 -21.72 -78.62
C ASP A 58 -76.66 -22.61 -78.67
N ILE A 59 -76.45 -23.38 -79.75
CA ILE A 59 -75.20 -24.12 -79.98
C ILE A 59 -74.02 -23.16 -80.10
N GLY A 60 -74.17 -22.07 -80.85
CA GLY A 60 -73.14 -21.03 -80.97
C GLY A 60 -72.83 -20.36 -79.64
N ARG A 61 -73.85 -19.98 -78.87
CA ARG A 61 -73.71 -19.43 -77.51
C ARG A 61 -73.04 -20.42 -76.56
N THR A 62 -73.41 -21.70 -76.61
CA THR A 62 -72.84 -22.75 -75.76
C THR A 62 -71.38 -23.03 -76.14
N ALA A 63 -71.04 -22.98 -77.43
CA ALA A 63 -69.67 -23.12 -77.90
C ALA A 63 -68.80 -21.91 -77.49
N GLU A 64 -69.34 -20.69 -77.59
CA GLU A 64 -68.67 -19.47 -77.10
C GLU A 64 -68.46 -19.51 -75.59
N LEU A 65 -69.47 -19.95 -74.83
CA LEU A 65 -69.40 -20.09 -73.37
C LEU A 65 -68.37 -21.15 -72.96
N ASN A 66 -68.37 -22.31 -73.63
CA ASN A 66 -67.35 -23.34 -73.40
C ASN A 66 -65.95 -22.82 -73.76
N ARG A 67 -65.80 -22.09 -74.88
CA ARG A 67 -64.52 -21.48 -75.27
C ARG A 67 -64.05 -20.46 -74.23
N ALA A 68 -64.95 -19.64 -73.71
CA ALA A 68 -64.65 -18.70 -72.64
C ALA A 68 -64.25 -19.42 -71.34
N MET A 69 -64.96 -20.48 -70.93
CA MET A 69 -64.60 -21.30 -69.77
C MET A 69 -63.23 -21.99 -69.93
N PHE A 70 -62.92 -22.54 -71.10
CA PHE A 70 -61.60 -23.13 -71.35
C PHE A 70 -60.50 -22.07 -71.38
N SER A 71 -60.78 -20.86 -71.87
CA SER A 71 -59.83 -19.74 -71.81
C SER A 71 -59.57 -19.31 -70.38
N ASP A 72 -60.62 -19.14 -69.58
CA ASP A 72 -60.54 -18.80 -68.15
C ASP A 72 -59.76 -19.87 -67.38
N MET A 73 -60.08 -21.16 -67.59
CA MET A 73 -59.35 -22.27 -67.00
C MET A 73 -57.87 -22.29 -67.42
N ASN A 74 -57.56 -21.96 -68.67
CA ASN A 74 -56.19 -21.89 -69.17
C ASN A 74 -55.42 -20.67 -68.61
N GLU A 75 -56.10 -19.61 -68.20
CA GLU A 75 -55.51 -18.45 -67.50
C GLU A 75 -55.35 -18.69 -65.99
N THR A 76 -56.24 -19.47 -65.35
CA THR A 76 -56.17 -19.77 -63.90
C THR A 76 -55.24 -20.93 -63.57
N MET A 77 -55.11 -21.93 -64.46
CA MET A 77 -54.28 -23.12 -64.21
C MET A 77 -52.79 -22.80 -63.97
N PRO A 78 -52.15 -21.84 -64.68
CA PRO A 78 -50.77 -21.44 -64.40
C PRO A 78 -50.64 -20.76 -63.03
N LYS A 79 -51.59 -19.88 -62.68
CA LYS A 79 -51.61 -19.19 -61.37
C LYS A 79 -51.73 -20.19 -60.23
N LEU A 80 -52.64 -21.15 -60.36
CA LEU A 80 -52.80 -22.22 -59.38
C LEU A 80 -51.54 -23.09 -59.26
N LYS A 81 -50.89 -23.41 -60.38
CA LYS A 81 -49.63 -24.16 -60.38
C LYS A 81 -48.53 -23.41 -59.62
N ASP A 82 -48.41 -22.11 -59.85
CA ASP A 82 -47.41 -21.27 -59.19
C ASP A 82 -47.73 -21.09 -57.69
N GLU A 83 -48.99 -20.87 -57.34
CA GLU A 83 -49.45 -20.80 -55.93
C GLU A 83 -49.24 -22.13 -55.19
N VAL A 84 -49.49 -23.27 -55.82
CA VAL A 84 -49.24 -24.60 -55.22
C VAL A 84 -47.75 -24.83 -55.02
N ALA A 85 -46.91 -24.43 -55.99
CA ALA A 85 -45.46 -24.52 -55.82
C ALA A 85 -44.96 -23.63 -54.67
N HIS A 86 -45.51 -22.41 -54.55
CA HIS A 86 -45.21 -21.50 -53.44
C HIS A 86 -45.66 -22.08 -52.10
N LEU A 87 -46.88 -22.63 -52.02
CA LEU A 87 -47.39 -23.29 -50.81
C LEU A 87 -46.51 -24.47 -50.39
N VAL A 88 -46.05 -25.28 -51.33
CA VAL A 88 -45.13 -26.40 -51.03
C VAL A 88 -43.79 -25.87 -50.50
N GLN A 89 -43.30 -24.75 -51.01
CA GLN A 89 -42.09 -24.10 -50.50
C GLN A 89 -42.29 -23.54 -49.09
N ASP A 90 -43.41 -22.86 -48.85
CA ASP A 90 -43.76 -22.29 -47.54
C ASP A 90 -43.93 -23.39 -46.48
N ILE A 91 -44.53 -24.53 -46.84
CA ILE A 91 -44.65 -25.69 -45.93
C ILE A 91 -43.26 -26.27 -45.60
N LYS A 92 -42.35 -26.34 -46.57
CA LYS A 92 -40.98 -26.81 -46.32
C LYS A 92 -40.22 -25.85 -45.41
N GLN A 93 -40.36 -24.55 -45.63
CA GLN A 93 -39.75 -23.53 -44.78
C GLN A 93 -40.32 -23.60 -43.36
N PHE A 94 -41.64 -23.67 -43.22
CA PHE A 94 -42.31 -23.83 -41.93
C PHE A 94 -41.82 -25.07 -41.17
N TYR A 95 -41.63 -26.21 -41.85
CA TYR A 95 -41.11 -27.41 -41.20
C TYR A 95 -39.64 -27.25 -40.77
N ALA A 96 -38.82 -26.56 -41.56
CA ALA A 96 -37.44 -26.27 -41.22
C ALA A 96 -37.36 -25.34 -39.98
N ASP A 97 -38.14 -24.27 -39.99
CA ASP A 97 -38.21 -23.29 -38.89
C ASP A 97 -38.77 -23.95 -37.62
N SER A 98 -39.85 -24.72 -37.73
CA SER A 98 -40.46 -25.44 -36.60
C SER A 98 -39.50 -26.47 -36.00
N LYS A 99 -38.70 -27.14 -36.83
CA LYS A 99 -37.66 -28.06 -36.34
C LYS A 99 -36.54 -27.31 -35.61
N GLN A 100 -36.09 -26.18 -36.14
CA GLN A 100 -35.10 -25.34 -35.47
C GLN A 100 -35.61 -24.86 -34.11
N GLU A 101 -36.84 -24.35 -34.04
CA GLU A 101 -37.46 -23.94 -32.78
C GLU A 101 -37.62 -25.10 -31.81
N ALA A 102 -37.99 -26.29 -32.29
CA ALA A 102 -38.10 -27.49 -31.46
C ALA A 102 -36.75 -27.91 -30.88
N ASP A 103 -35.67 -27.83 -31.66
CA ASP A 103 -34.29 -28.13 -31.23
C ASP A 103 -33.80 -27.08 -30.21
N GLU A 104 -34.08 -25.80 -30.43
CA GLU A 104 -33.80 -24.71 -29.49
C GLU A 104 -34.56 -24.92 -28.16
N LEU A 105 -35.85 -25.27 -28.24
CA LEU A 105 -36.70 -25.50 -27.07
C LEU A 105 -36.30 -26.77 -26.31
N ALA A 106 -35.85 -27.82 -27.01
CA ALA A 106 -35.27 -29.01 -26.39
C ALA A 106 -33.97 -28.68 -25.65
N THR A 107 -33.13 -27.81 -26.23
CA THR A 107 -31.90 -27.33 -25.60
C THR A 107 -32.20 -26.51 -24.35
N LEU A 108 -33.19 -25.60 -24.40
CA LEU A 108 -33.66 -24.83 -23.25
C LEU A 108 -34.22 -25.73 -22.15
N ARG A 109 -35.08 -26.70 -22.48
CA ARG A 109 -35.62 -27.67 -21.50
C ARG A 109 -34.51 -28.45 -20.81
N LYS A 110 -33.47 -28.86 -21.55
CA LYS A 110 -32.31 -29.55 -20.97
C LYS A 110 -31.54 -28.63 -20.01
N ALA A 111 -31.35 -27.37 -20.38
CA ALA A 111 -30.65 -26.38 -19.57
C ALA A 111 -31.41 -26.02 -18.28
N THR A 112 -32.74 -25.91 -18.34
CA THR A 112 -33.63 -25.55 -17.22
C THR A 112 -34.04 -26.76 -16.37
N SER A 113 -33.65 -27.97 -16.76
CA SER A 113 -33.92 -29.17 -15.94
C SER A 113 -33.31 -29.03 -14.54
N SER A 114 -33.99 -29.55 -13.52
CA SER A 114 -33.51 -29.51 -12.12
C SER A 114 -32.16 -30.19 -11.95
N ASP A 115 -31.90 -31.22 -12.76
CA ASP A 115 -30.71 -32.07 -12.69
C ASP A 115 -29.55 -31.54 -13.55
N SER A 116 -29.69 -30.32 -14.09
CA SER A 116 -28.67 -29.69 -14.92
C SER A 116 -27.45 -29.31 -14.05
N PRO A 117 -26.22 -29.73 -14.42
CA PRO A 117 -25.00 -29.35 -13.70
C PRO A 117 -24.68 -27.85 -13.79
N LEU A 118 -25.45 -27.09 -14.60
CA LEU A 118 -25.39 -25.63 -14.64
C LEU A 118 -25.83 -25.00 -13.32
N TRP A 119 -26.80 -25.60 -12.63
CA TRP A 119 -27.26 -25.09 -11.33
C TRP A 119 -26.17 -25.19 -10.27
N ASP A 120 -25.39 -26.28 -10.29
CA ASP A 120 -24.23 -26.42 -9.42
C ASP A 120 -23.24 -25.29 -9.67
N LEU A 121 -22.90 -25.02 -10.94
CA LEU A 121 -22.01 -23.92 -11.33
C LEU A 121 -22.53 -22.55 -10.86
N PHE A 122 -23.84 -22.29 -10.98
CA PHE A 122 -24.46 -21.04 -10.53
C PHE A 122 -24.54 -20.91 -9.02
N SER A 123 -24.59 -22.02 -8.29
CA SER A 123 -24.63 -22.03 -6.82
C SER A 123 -23.26 -21.75 -6.18
N MET A 124 -22.16 -22.02 -6.90
CA MET A 124 -20.78 -21.89 -6.38
C MET A 124 -20.50 -20.55 -5.70
N PRO A 125 -20.87 -19.38 -6.27
CA PRO A 125 -20.59 -18.09 -5.63
C PRO A 125 -21.32 -17.90 -4.31
N ASP A 126 -22.57 -18.36 -4.20
CA ASP A 126 -23.34 -18.23 -2.97
C ASP A 126 -22.87 -19.24 -1.91
N THR A 127 -22.49 -20.44 -2.33
CA THR A 127 -21.84 -21.41 -1.45
C THR A 127 -20.52 -20.87 -0.91
N LEU A 128 -19.69 -20.23 -1.76
CA LEU A 128 -18.43 -19.61 -1.33
C LEU A 128 -18.68 -18.53 -0.26
N LYS A 129 -19.65 -17.64 -0.47
CA LYS A 129 -20.00 -16.62 0.54
C LYS A 129 -20.42 -17.26 1.86
N LYS A 130 -21.27 -18.29 1.83
CA LYS A 130 -21.70 -19.02 3.03
C LYS A 130 -20.52 -19.67 3.75
N CYS A 131 -19.59 -20.28 3.01
CA CYS A 131 -18.39 -20.87 3.59
C CYS A 131 -17.49 -19.83 4.26
N VAL A 132 -17.32 -18.66 3.66
CA VAL A 132 -16.54 -17.54 4.23
C VAL A 132 -17.18 -17.07 5.54
N TYR A 133 -18.48 -16.72 5.53
CA TYR A 133 -19.18 -16.26 6.74
C TYR A 133 -19.24 -17.29 7.87
N ALA A 134 -19.30 -18.57 7.54
CA ALA A 134 -19.32 -19.65 8.54
C ALA A 134 -17.92 -20.08 9.01
N GLY A 135 -16.84 -19.51 8.47
CA GLY A 135 -15.46 -19.88 8.83
C GLY A 135 -15.00 -21.23 8.26
N TYR A 136 -15.74 -21.80 7.30
CA TYR A 136 -15.34 -23.02 6.58
C TYR A 136 -14.32 -22.69 5.48
N TYR A 137 -13.15 -22.21 5.89
CA TYR A 137 -12.09 -21.79 4.98
C TYR A 137 -11.61 -22.90 4.06
N ASP A 138 -11.71 -24.17 4.50
CA ASP A 138 -11.24 -25.29 3.70
C ASP A 138 -12.10 -25.52 2.43
N ALA A 139 -13.42 -25.44 2.59
CA ALA A 139 -14.36 -25.47 1.47
C ALA A 139 -14.21 -24.21 0.60
N ALA A 140 -14.03 -23.05 1.22
CA ALA A 140 -13.87 -21.78 0.51
C ALA A 140 -12.64 -21.79 -0.43
N TYR A 141 -11.48 -22.29 0.01
CA TYR A 141 -10.31 -22.37 -0.87
C TYR A 141 -10.58 -23.33 -2.04
N SER A 142 -11.28 -24.45 -1.81
CA SER A 142 -11.53 -25.47 -2.83
C SER A 142 -12.32 -24.88 -3.99
N LEU A 143 -13.30 -24.03 -3.68
CA LEU A 143 -14.09 -23.26 -4.66
C LEU A 143 -13.24 -22.23 -5.41
N THR A 144 -12.31 -21.54 -4.73
CA THR A 144 -11.39 -20.59 -5.40
C THR A 144 -10.38 -21.30 -6.30
N ASN A 145 -9.86 -22.46 -5.90
CA ASN A 145 -8.99 -23.29 -6.73
C ASN A 145 -9.72 -23.82 -7.96
N TYR A 146 -10.99 -24.19 -7.80
CA TYR A 146 -11.83 -24.58 -8.93
C TYR A 146 -12.03 -23.42 -9.92
N SER A 147 -12.23 -22.19 -9.44
CA SER A 147 -12.27 -20.98 -10.29
C SER A 147 -11.00 -20.86 -11.14
N SER A 148 -9.82 -20.99 -10.54
CA SER A 148 -8.54 -20.97 -11.27
C SER A 148 -8.39 -22.12 -12.27
N GLN A 149 -8.88 -23.32 -11.94
CA GLN A 149 -8.89 -24.45 -12.88
C GLN A 149 -9.81 -24.20 -14.08
N LEU A 150 -10.97 -23.55 -13.89
CA LEU A 150 -11.87 -23.17 -14.99
C LEU A 150 -11.18 -22.18 -15.95
N GLU A 151 -10.39 -21.26 -15.40
CA GLU A 151 -9.59 -20.32 -16.19
C GLU A 151 -8.46 -21.02 -16.95
N GLN A 152 -7.68 -21.88 -16.28
CA GLN A 152 -6.59 -22.65 -16.89
C GLN A 152 -7.07 -23.54 -18.04
N ARG A 153 -8.25 -24.16 -17.90
CA ARG A 153 -8.87 -24.98 -18.94
C ARG A 153 -9.52 -24.17 -20.08
N SER A 154 -9.37 -22.84 -20.09
CA SER A 154 -9.95 -21.94 -21.10
C SER A 154 -11.48 -22.05 -21.26
N LEU A 155 -12.19 -22.47 -20.19
CA LEU A 155 -13.65 -22.57 -20.16
C LEU A 155 -14.33 -21.19 -20.05
N THR A 156 -13.55 -20.15 -19.70
CA THR A 156 -13.97 -18.74 -19.65
C THR A 156 -14.24 -18.11 -21.02
N LYS A 157 -14.04 -18.84 -22.12
CA LYS A 157 -14.56 -18.45 -23.44
C LYS A 157 -16.09 -18.32 -23.44
N SER A 158 -16.78 -19.10 -22.59
CA SER A 158 -18.21 -18.93 -22.37
C SER A 158 -18.46 -17.69 -21.49
N PRO A 159 -19.35 -16.76 -21.91
CA PRO A 159 -19.63 -15.55 -21.15
C PRO A 159 -20.23 -15.86 -19.78
N VAL A 160 -21.01 -16.94 -19.67
CA VAL A 160 -21.66 -17.38 -18.44
C VAL A 160 -20.63 -17.86 -17.41
N VAL A 161 -19.69 -18.73 -17.83
CA VAL A 161 -18.61 -19.22 -16.97
C VAL A 161 -17.72 -18.07 -16.53
N ARG A 162 -17.42 -17.13 -17.43
CA ARG A 162 -16.64 -15.94 -17.12
C ARG A 162 -17.28 -15.07 -16.03
N VAL A 163 -18.61 -14.90 -16.04
CA VAL A 163 -19.32 -14.17 -14.98
C VAL A 163 -19.17 -14.89 -13.64
N VAL A 164 -19.39 -16.21 -13.59
CA VAL A 164 -19.26 -17.01 -12.37
C VAL A 164 -17.83 -16.90 -11.80
N VAL A 165 -16.82 -17.10 -12.64
CA VAL A 165 -15.40 -16.96 -12.28
C VAL A 165 -15.09 -15.57 -11.74
N ASN A 166 -15.60 -14.50 -12.35
CA ASN A 166 -15.41 -13.13 -11.85
C ASN A 166 -16.00 -12.93 -10.45
N VAL A 167 -17.18 -13.49 -10.17
CA VAL A 167 -17.79 -13.40 -8.83
C VAL A 167 -16.99 -14.21 -7.81
N LEU A 168 -16.52 -15.41 -8.16
CA LEU A 168 -15.65 -16.23 -7.31
C LEU A 168 -14.33 -15.52 -7.02
N ASN A 169 -13.71 -14.90 -8.04
CA ASN A 169 -12.49 -14.12 -7.89
C ASN A 169 -12.71 -12.88 -7.02
N LYS A 170 -13.87 -12.22 -7.08
CA LYS A 170 -14.21 -11.11 -6.16
C LYS A 170 -14.36 -11.61 -4.73
N ALA A 171 -15.07 -12.71 -4.51
CA ALA A 171 -15.24 -13.31 -3.19
C ALA A 171 -13.91 -13.79 -2.57
N ARG A 172 -12.95 -14.21 -3.40
CA ARG A 172 -11.58 -14.53 -2.98
C ARG A 172 -10.90 -13.35 -2.26
N HIS A 173 -11.07 -12.12 -2.75
CA HIS A 173 -10.48 -10.94 -2.11
C HIS A 173 -11.07 -10.74 -0.71
N GLY A 174 -12.39 -10.89 -0.55
CA GLY A 174 -13.04 -10.81 0.76
C GLY A 174 -12.57 -11.90 1.74
N LEU A 175 -12.35 -13.13 1.25
CA LEU A 175 -11.75 -14.21 2.07
C LEU A 175 -10.34 -13.85 2.54
N LEU A 176 -9.51 -13.29 1.65
CA LEU A 176 -8.16 -12.86 2.00
C LEU A 176 -8.17 -11.74 3.03
N ASP A 177 -9.02 -10.73 2.83
CA ASP A 177 -9.16 -9.63 3.78
C ASP A 177 -9.58 -10.15 5.16
N GLU A 178 -10.53 -11.10 5.24
CA GLU A 178 -10.94 -11.70 6.52
C GLU A 178 -9.79 -12.45 7.22
N LEU A 179 -9.00 -13.23 6.46
CA LEU A 179 -7.87 -13.97 6.99
C LEU A 179 -6.74 -13.02 7.44
N PHE A 180 -6.41 -12.01 6.64
CA PHE A 180 -5.40 -11.02 7.00
C PHE A 180 -5.83 -10.15 8.18
N ASN A 181 -7.11 -9.83 8.29
CA ASN A 181 -7.64 -9.01 9.39
C ASN A 181 -7.42 -9.64 10.77
N LYS A 182 -7.26 -10.97 10.86
CA LYS A 182 -6.85 -11.65 12.10
C LYS A 182 -5.49 -11.17 12.63
N PHE A 183 -4.58 -10.70 11.77
CA PHE A 183 -3.31 -10.13 12.19
C PHE A 183 -3.41 -8.67 12.68
N SER A 184 -4.54 -7.99 12.48
CA SER A 184 -4.77 -6.61 13.00
C SER A 184 -5.16 -6.54 14.48
N GLY A 185 -5.11 -7.68 15.18
CA GLY A 185 -5.42 -7.87 16.60
C GLY A 185 -4.41 -8.80 17.28
N PRO A 186 -4.65 -9.15 18.56
CA PRO A 186 -3.86 -10.15 19.25
C PRO A 186 -4.05 -11.52 18.59
N VAL A 187 -2.94 -12.15 18.21
CA VAL A 187 -2.93 -13.45 17.53
C VAL A 187 -1.83 -14.31 18.12
N ASP A 188 -2.18 -15.52 18.53
CA ASP A 188 -1.21 -16.51 19.01
C ASP A 188 -0.48 -17.18 17.85
N LEU A 189 0.69 -17.75 18.13
CA LEU A 189 1.55 -18.32 17.11
C LEU A 189 0.90 -19.51 16.37
N ALA A 190 0.12 -20.34 17.07
CA ALA A 190 -0.52 -21.51 16.45
C ALA A 190 -1.60 -21.06 15.45
N THR A 191 -2.45 -20.11 15.84
CA THR A 191 -3.44 -19.52 14.92
C THR A 191 -2.77 -18.80 13.75
N ALA A 192 -1.68 -18.05 13.99
CA ALA A 192 -0.93 -17.38 12.91
C ALA A 192 -0.42 -18.37 11.86
N ILE A 193 0.19 -19.48 12.29
CA ILE A 193 0.67 -20.54 11.40
C ILE A 193 -0.49 -21.17 10.63
N GLN A 194 -1.62 -21.45 11.30
CA GLN A 194 -2.81 -22.01 10.65
C GLN A 194 -3.37 -21.06 9.59
N VAL A 195 -3.50 -19.76 9.90
CA VAL A 195 -4.01 -18.74 8.98
C VAL A 195 -3.07 -18.60 7.77
N VAL A 196 -1.75 -18.55 7.97
CA VAL A 196 -0.80 -18.48 6.85
C VAL A 196 -0.82 -19.74 5.99
N ASN A 197 -0.91 -20.92 6.61
CA ASN A 197 -1.09 -22.16 5.88
C ASN A 197 -2.38 -22.13 5.04
N ASN A 198 -3.47 -21.56 5.57
CA ASN A 198 -4.72 -21.39 4.83
C ASN A 198 -4.58 -20.40 3.67
N ILE A 199 -3.90 -19.26 3.87
CA ILE A 199 -3.65 -18.28 2.81
C ILE A 199 -2.78 -18.89 1.70
N SER A 200 -1.78 -19.72 2.06
CA SER A 200 -0.90 -20.38 1.08
C SER A 200 -1.63 -21.35 0.14
N LYS A 201 -2.82 -21.83 0.51
CA LYS A 201 -3.67 -22.69 -0.33
C LYS A 201 -4.49 -21.88 -1.36
N ILE A 202 -4.58 -20.56 -1.20
CA ILE A 202 -5.34 -19.67 -2.08
C ILE A 202 -4.44 -19.29 -3.26
N PRO A 203 -4.90 -19.47 -4.51
CA PRO A 203 -4.07 -19.25 -5.69
C PRO A 203 -3.76 -17.76 -5.90
N SER A 204 -2.66 -17.50 -6.59
CA SER A 204 -2.23 -16.17 -7.05
C SER A 204 -1.87 -15.18 -5.93
N ILE A 205 -1.15 -15.64 -4.90
CA ILE A 205 -0.49 -14.77 -3.90
C ILE A 205 1.00 -15.08 -3.93
N SER A 206 1.82 -14.05 -4.18
CA SER A 206 3.26 -14.25 -4.12
C SER A 206 3.75 -14.34 -2.66
N PRO A 207 4.84 -15.09 -2.39
CA PRO A 207 5.47 -15.11 -1.08
C PRO A 207 5.82 -13.72 -0.53
N THR A 208 6.32 -12.84 -1.39
CA THR A 208 6.66 -11.46 -1.02
C THR A 208 5.40 -10.70 -0.60
N GLN A 209 4.33 -10.77 -1.40
CA GLN A 209 3.06 -10.11 -1.09
C GLN A 209 2.51 -10.58 0.24
N LEU A 210 2.45 -11.89 0.49
CA LEU A 210 2.00 -12.46 1.75
C LEU A 210 2.79 -11.93 2.95
N ARG A 211 4.13 -11.91 2.86
CA ARG A 211 5.01 -11.37 3.92
C ARG A 211 4.74 -9.89 4.18
N VAL A 212 4.64 -9.08 3.13
CA VAL A 212 4.40 -7.64 3.24
C VAL A 212 3.02 -7.36 3.82
N THR A 213 1.99 -8.06 3.35
CA THR A 213 0.61 -7.86 3.84
C THR A 213 0.50 -8.21 5.32
N ILE A 214 1.11 -9.31 5.79
CA ILE A 214 1.10 -9.61 7.23
C ILE A 214 1.76 -8.51 8.05
N LEU A 215 2.93 -8.02 7.61
CA LEU A 215 3.61 -6.91 8.29
C LEU A 215 2.77 -5.62 8.29
N GLN A 216 2.03 -5.33 7.21
CA GLN A 216 1.08 -4.20 7.16
C GLN A 216 -0.07 -4.35 8.15
N TYR A 217 -0.66 -5.54 8.28
CA TYR A 217 -1.72 -5.76 9.25
C TYR A 217 -1.20 -5.71 10.70
N ARG A 218 0.06 -6.12 10.94
CA ARG A 218 0.73 -5.92 12.23
C ARG A 218 1.04 -4.46 12.53
N ASP A 219 1.34 -3.65 11.51
CA ASP A 219 1.42 -2.18 11.68
C ASP A 219 0.08 -1.60 12.13
N LEU A 220 -1.04 -2.04 11.54
CA LEU A 220 -2.37 -1.59 11.94
C LEU A 220 -2.67 -1.96 13.40
N TYR A 221 -2.24 -3.14 13.85
CA TYR A 221 -2.36 -3.53 15.26
C TYR A 221 -1.55 -2.60 16.16
N LEU A 222 -0.27 -2.37 15.86
CA LEU A 222 0.58 -1.46 16.61
C LEU A 222 -0.01 -0.04 16.67
N GLU A 223 -0.49 0.48 15.53
CA GLU A 223 -1.09 1.82 15.44
C GLU A 223 -2.33 1.94 16.34
N LYS A 224 -3.21 0.94 16.35
CA LYS A 224 -4.37 0.90 17.26
C LYS A 224 -3.93 0.97 18.73
N GLN A 225 -2.88 0.26 19.12
CA GLN A 225 -2.35 0.28 20.49
C GLN A 225 -1.77 1.64 20.86
N ILE A 226 -1.05 2.29 19.94
CA ILE A 226 -0.49 3.63 20.17
C ILE A 226 -1.59 4.69 20.26
N ILE A 227 -2.62 4.63 19.41
CA ILE A 227 -3.78 5.52 19.47
C ILE A 227 -4.49 5.40 20.83
N ALA A 228 -4.61 4.18 21.37
CA ALA A 228 -5.29 3.94 22.65
C ALA A 228 -4.61 4.61 23.85
N VAL A 229 -3.28 4.79 23.81
CA VAL A 229 -2.52 5.47 24.88
C VAL A 229 -2.28 6.95 24.59
N MET A 230 -2.67 7.44 23.42
CA MET A 230 -2.46 8.82 23.02
C MET A 230 -3.15 9.79 23.99
N GLY A 231 -2.39 10.72 24.55
CA GLY A 231 -2.89 11.70 25.52
C GLY A 231 -2.72 11.33 27.00
N ALA A 232 -2.24 10.12 27.32
CA ALA A 232 -1.83 9.76 28.68
C ALA A 232 -0.63 10.61 29.15
N PRO A 233 -0.49 10.91 30.47
CA PRO A 233 0.61 11.73 31.00
C PRO A 233 1.99 11.12 30.76
N ASN A 234 2.09 9.78 30.75
CA ASN A 234 3.32 9.02 30.49
C ASN A 234 3.27 8.33 29.10
N PHE A 235 2.73 9.04 28.10
CA PHE A 235 2.54 8.49 26.76
C PHE A 235 3.83 7.90 26.17
N LEU A 236 4.98 8.58 26.30
CA LEU A 236 6.23 8.10 25.70
C LEU A 236 6.72 6.81 26.34
N GLN A 237 6.63 6.66 27.66
CA GLN A 237 7.00 5.44 28.36
C GLN A 237 6.14 4.26 27.90
N HIS A 238 4.82 4.46 27.85
CA HIS A 238 3.89 3.44 27.39
C HIS A 238 4.09 3.13 25.90
N ALA A 239 4.37 4.12 25.07
CA ALA A 239 4.67 3.91 23.67
C ALA A 239 5.91 3.04 23.50
N VAL A 240 7.02 3.33 24.19
CA VAL A 240 8.25 2.51 24.11
C VAL A 240 7.96 1.06 24.52
N ASP A 241 7.19 0.84 25.59
CA ASP A 241 6.80 -0.50 26.05
C ASP A 241 5.93 -1.23 25.00
N ILE A 242 4.92 -0.56 24.43
CA ILE A 242 4.06 -1.12 23.37
C ILE A 242 4.86 -1.45 22.11
N TYR A 243 5.75 -0.56 21.68
CA TYR A 243 6.62 -0.81 20.52
C TYR A 243 7.50 -2.04 20.77
N ARG A 244 8.09 -2.15 21.96
CA ARG A 244 8.92 -3.30 22.34
C ARG A 244 8.13 -4.61 22.29
N GLU A 245 6.96 -4.66 22.91
CA GLU A 245 6.12 -5.85 22.96
C GLU A 245 5.60 -6.24 21.56
N CYS A 246 4.95 -5.30 20.86
CA CYS A 246 4.39 -5.54 19.53
C CYS A 246 5.47 -5.91 18.49
N MET A 247 6.65 -5.29 18.55
CA MET A 247 7.75 -5.63 17.66
C MET A 247 8.29 -7.03 17.96
N TYR A 248 8.41 -7.39 19.24
CA TYR A 248 8.89 -8.71 19.65
C TYR A 248 7.95 -9.80 19.15
N GLU A 249 6.65 -9.66 19.45
CA GLU A 249 5.61 -10.58 18.97
C GLU A 249 5.65 -10.73 17.44
N THR A 250 5.71 -9.60 16.74
CA THR A 250 5.67 -9.59 15.27
C THR A 250 6.92 -10.25 14.68
N MET A 251 8.10 -10.01 15.24
CA MET A 251 9.33 -10.64 14.79
C MET A 251 9.33 -12.15 15.06
N VAL A 252 8.94 -12.58 16.26
CA VAL A 252 8.85 -14.00 16.61
C VAL A 252 7.85 -14.71 15.68
N LEU A 253 6.66 -14.13 15.51
CA LEU A 253 5.63 -14.63 14.60
C LEU A 253 6.17 -14.73 13.17
N TYR A 254 6.78 -13.67 12.66
CA TYR A 254 7.27 -13.60 11.29
C TYR A 254 8.37 -14.64 11.02
N LEU A 255 9.31 -14.81 11.94
CA LEU A 255 10.39 -15.80 11.82
C LEU A 255 9.86 -17.24 11.88
N ALA A 256 8.84 -17.50 12.70
CA ALA A 256 8.23 -18.82 12.82
C ALA A 256 7.33 -19.18 11.64
N VAL A 257 6.55 -18.23 11.13
CA VAL A 257 5.63 -18.41 10.00
C VAL A 257 6.38 -18.55 8.67
N PHE A 258 7.52 -17.87 8.53
CA PHE A 258 8.33 -17.87 7.32
C PHE A 258 9.74 -18.44 7.62
N PRO A 259 9.96 -19.75 7.67
CA PRO A 259 11.31 -20.28 7.81
C PRO A 259 12.14 -20.08 6.52
N LYS A 260 13.46 -19.87 6.67
CA LYS A 260 14.38 -19.48 5.58
C LYS A 260 14.43 -20.48 4.40
N ASP A 261 14.28 -21.79 4.67
CA ASP A 261 14.57 -22.84 3.68
C ASP A 261 13.32 -23.43 2.98
N ASP A 262 12.11 -23.18 3.48
CA ASP A 262 10.90 -23.93 3.05
C ASP A 262 9.90 -23.12 2.22
N PHE A 263 9.92 -21.80 2.32
CA PHE A 263 8.77 -21.01 1.89
C PHE A 263 8.67 -20.82 0.36
N HIS A 264 9.78 -20.95 -0.38
CA HIS A 264 9.75 -20.78 -1.83
C HIS A 264 9.15 -21.98 -2.58
N ARG A 265 9.35 -23.21 -2.07
CA ARG A 265 8.84 -24.44 -2.70
C ARG A 265 7.31 -24.57 -2.65
N ARG A 266 6.67 -23.93 -1.67
CA ARG A 266 5.21 -24.01 -1.45
C ARG A 266 4.39 -23.15 -2.43
N PHE A 267 5.01 -22.16 -3.09
CA PHE A 267 4.33 -21.18 -3.94
C PHE A 267 4.72 -21.29 -5.43
N ASP A 268 5.44 -22.35 -5.82
CA ASP A 268 5.84 -22.62 -7.21
C ASP A 268 4.68 -23.11 -8.12
N VAL A 269 3.43 -22.97 -7.68
CA VAL A 269 2.26 -23.41 -8.43
C VAL A 269 1.79 -22.31 -9.38
N ALA A 270 2.04 -22.54 -10.67
CA ALA A 270 1.43 -21.89 -11.84
C ALA A 270 1.24 -20.36 -11.72
N VAL A 271 2.29 -19.64 -12.11
CA VAL A 271 2.30 -18.19 -12.27
C VAL A 271 1.26 -17.76 -13.30
N ASP A 272 0.14 -17.17 -12.87
CA ASP A 272 -0.86 -16.57 -13.76
C ASP A 272 -0.44 -15.12 -14.11
N PRO A 273 -0.16 -14.81 -15.39
CA PRO A 273 0.36 -13.52 -15.84
C PRO A 273 -0.62 -12.35 -15.67
N ARG A 274 -1.89 -12.61 -15.29
CA ARG A 274 -2.88 -11.58 -14.99
C ARG A 274 -2.71 -10.92 -13.63
N TRP A 275 -1.86 -11.48 -12.75
CA TRP A 275 -1.70 -11.01 -11.38
C TRP A 275 -0.35 -10.29 -11.19
N GLU A 276 -0.38 -9.25 -10.35
CA GLU A 276 0.81 -8.45 -10.06
C GLU A 276 1.87 -9.30 -9.35
N GLN A 277 3.02 -9.47 -10.02
CA GLN A 277 4.14 -10.23 -9.48
C GLN A 277 5.07 -9.28 -8.74
N TRP A 278 5.06 -9.42 -7.42
CA TRP A 278 5.99 -8.69 -6.57
C TRP A 278 7.37 -9.31 -6.72
N LYS A 279 8.40 -8.45 -6.88
CA LYS A 279 9.79 -8.91 -6.99
C LYS A 279 10.13 -9.78 -5.78
N PRO A 280 10.82 -10.93 -5.99
CA PRO A 280 11.29 -11.73 -4.88
C PRO A 280 12.21 -10.90 -3.99
N ALA A 281 11.84 -10.78 -2.71
CA ALA A 281 12.66 -10.12 -1.71
C ALA A 281 13.03 -11.15 -0.63
N ALA A 282 14.29 -11.09 -0.20
CA ALA A 282 14.75 -11.91 0.91
C ALA A 282 13.94 -11.56 2.16
N GLN A 283 13.54 -12.58 2.90
CA GLN A 283 12.76 -12.45 4.13
C GLN A 283 13.46 -11.50 5.14
N SER A 284 14.78 -11.64 5.29
CA SER A 284 15.58 -10.80 6.19
C SER A 284 15.49 -9.32 5.85
N VAL A 285 15.56 -8.98 4.57
CA VAL A 285 15.50 -7.59 4.10
C VAL A 285 14.14 -6.98 4.41
N LEU A 286 13.04 -7.70 4.15
CA LEU A 286 11.70 -7.20 4.45
C LEU A 286 11.50 -6.94 5.94
N LEU A 287 11.94 -7.87 6.80
CA LEU A 287 11.82 -7.72 8.24
C LEU A 287 12.68 -6.57 8.78
N GLN A 288 13.92 -6.44 8.30
CA GLN A 288 14.82 -5.36 8.70
C GLN A 288 14.29 -3.98 8.28
N GLN A 289 13.80 -3.86 7.04
CA GLN A 289 13.21 -2.60 6.55
C GLN A 289 11.94 -2.24 7.31
N TRP A 290 11.10 -3.24 7.62
CA TRP A 290 9.94 -3.05 8.48
C TRP A 290 10.34 -2.57 9.87
N ALA A 291 11.28 -3.24 10.53
CA ALA A 291 11.73 -2.88 11.88
C ALA A 291 12.32 -1.47 11.92
N LEU A 292 13.15 -1.10 10.95
CA LEU A 292 13.73 0.23 10.85
C LEU A 292 12.65 1.30 10.70
N ARG A 293 11.69 1.10 9.80
CA ARG A 293 10.56 2.04 9.61
C ARG A 293 9.74 2.17 10.90
N THR A 294 9.50 1.08 11.60
CA THR A 294 8.76 1.08 12.87
C THR A 294 9.52 1.86 13.95
N LEU A 295 10.83 1.69 14.06
CA LEU A 295 11.68 2.49 14.96
C LEU A 295 11.69 3.98 14.58
N SER A 296 11.77 4.31 13.28
CA SER A 296 11.69 5.72 12.84
C SER A 296 10.39 6.40 13.30
N ARG A 297 9.25 5.70 13.23
CA ARG A 297 7.96 6.22 13.73
C ARG A 297 7.98 6.46 15.24
N LEU A 298 8.60 5.55 16.01
CA LEU A 298 8.78 5.76 17.46
C LEU A 298 9.59 7.02 17.75
N PHE A 299 10.70 7.23 17.03
CA PHE A 299 11.52 8.45 17.17
C PHE A 299 10.76 9.72 16.77
N GLU A 300 9.90 9.65 15.74
CA GLU A 300 9.01 10.77 15.38
C GLU A 300 8.04 11.10 16.51
N HIS A 301 7.44 10.10 17.17
CA HIS A 301 6.58 10.32 18.34
C HIS A 301 7.33 11.00 19.49
N ILE A 302 8.57 10.60 19.75
CA ILE A 302 9.42 11.23 20.78
C ILE A 302 9.70 12.70 20.45
N LYS A 303 10.15 12.99 19.23
CA LYS A 303 10.43 14.37 18.76
C LYS A 303 9.19 15.27 18.85
N LEU A 304 8.02 14.75 18.49
CA LEU A 304 6.77 15.51 18.54
C LEU A 304 6.26 15.74 19.97
N ALA A 305 6.52 14.81 20.89
CA ALA A 305 6.11 14.95 22.29
C ALA A 305 6.98 15.97 23.04
N GLU A 306 8.30 15.93 22.82
CA GLU A 306 9.28 16.90 23.34
C GLU A 306 8.86 18.35 23.04
N ASN A 307 8.52 18.63 21.79
CA ASN A 307 8.14 19.97 21.34
C ASN A 307 6.88 20.52 22.03
N LYS A 308 6.04 19.65 22.61
CA LYS A 308 4.78 20.05 23.27
C LYS A 308 4.97 20.27 24.76
N LYS A 309 5.75 19.42 25.44
CA LYS A 309 5.97 19.46 26.88
C LYS A 309 7.35 18.90 27.22
N PRO A 310 8.04 19.47 28.23
CA PRO A 310 9.28 18.89 28.73
C PRO A 310 8.98 17.51 29.35
N VAL A 311 9.64 16.47 28.84
CA VAL A 311 9.55 15.09 29.36
C VAL A 311 10.88 14.74 30.02
N ASP A 312 10.84 13.87 31.04
CA ASP A 312 12.06 13.27 31.58
C ASP A 312 12.65 12.29 30.57
N MET A 313 13.63 12.77 29.80
CA MET A 313 14.28 12.02 28.74
C MET A 313 15.19 10.91 29.27
N ASN A 314 15.65 10.96 30.51
CA ASN A 314 16.53 9.92 31.06
C ASN A 314 15.82 8.59 31.23
N ASP A 315 14.56 8.61 31.70
CA ASP A 315 13.72 7.41 31.78
C ASP A 315 13.41 6.85 30.39
N VAL A 316 13.05 7.72 29.44
CA VAL A 316 12.77 7.32 28.05
C VAL A 316 14.01 6.67 27.42
N VAL A 317 15.20 7.24 27.58
CA VAL A 317 16.43 6.67 27.01
C VAL A 317 16.81 5.37 27.70
N SER A 318 16.69 5.29 29.03
CA SER A 318 16.94 4.04 29.76
C SER A 318 16.05 2.90 29.23
N LYS A 319 14.76 3.17 29.01
CA LYS A 319 13.83 2.21 28.39
C LYS A 319 14.20 1.88 26.94
N LEU A 320 14.58 2.86 26.13
CA LEU A 320 15.01 2.63 24.74
C LEU A 320 16.28 1.80 24.66
N MET A 321 17.27 2.04 25.54
CA MET A 321 18.49 1.26 25.61
C MET A 321 18.21 -0.18 26.04
N ALA A 322 17.34 -0.39 27.04
CA ALA A 322 16.89 -1.72 27.44
C ALA A 322 16.12 -2.45 26.32
N PHE A 323 15.27 -1.71 25.58
CA PHE A 323 14.60 -2.22 24.39
C PHE A 323 15.63 -2.66 23.34
N ALA A 324 16.56 -1.80 22.95
CA ALA A 324 17.60 -2.13 21.97
C ALA A 324 18.47 -3.31 22.40
N TYR A 325 18.86 -3.37 23.69
CA TYR A 325 19.60 -4.49 24.25
C TYR A 325 18.83 -5.82 24.10
N SER A 326 17.53 -5.83 24.43
CA SER A 326 16.72 -7.04 24.33
C SER A 326 16.56 -7.56 22.89
N PHE A 327 16.66 -6.68 21.89
CA PHE A 327 16.57 -7.04 20.47
C PHE A 327 17.93 -7.35 19.82
N GLY A 328 19.04 -7.03 20.49
CA GLY A 328 20.38 -7.39 20.05
C GLY A 328 20.53 -8.91 19.82
N HIS A 329 19.95 -9.73 20.70
CA HIS A 329 19.91 -11.19 20.54
C HIS A 329 19.08 -11.66 19.34
N MET A 330 18.14 -10.85 18.86
CA MET A 330 17.34 -11.11 17.65
C MET A 330 18.01 -10.56 16.38
N GLY A 331 19.25 -10.06 16.47
CA GLY A 331 20.00 -9.48 15.37
C GLY A 331 19.59 -8.05 15.00
N LEU A 332 18.93 -7.33 15.91
CA LEU A 332 18.58 -5.91 15.76
C LEU A 332 19.15 -5.10 16.92
N ASP A 333 20.36 -4.57 16.75
CA ASP A 333 20.94 -3.60 17.68
C ASP A 333 20.84 -2.18 17.09
N PHE A 334 20.07 -1.33 17.76
CA PHE A 334 19.82 0.05 17.35
C PHE A 334 20.25 1.08 18.41
N ARG A 335 21.15 0.71 19.34
CA ARG A 335 21.68 1.64 20.37
C ARG A 335 22.33 2.88 19.77
N ASN A 336 23.10 2.71 18.69
CA ASN A 336 23.71 3.83 17.97
C ASN A 336 22.66 4.75 17.32
N LEU A 337 21.54 4.19 16.87
CA LEU A 337 20.45 4.97 16.29
C LEU A 337 19.76 5.83 17.35
N ILE A 338 19.59 5.32 18.58
CA ILE A 338 19.04 6.08 19.71
C ILE A 338 19.89 7.33 19.97
N ILE A 339 21.20 7.16 20.11
CA ILE A 339 22.14 8.27 20.36
C ILE A 339 22.04 9.33 19.26
N ASN A 340 22.07 8.90 18.00
CA ASN A 340 22.02 9.82 16.86
C ASN A 340 20.66 10.55 16.73
N GLN A 341 19.54 9.90 17.04
CA GLN A 341 18.21 10.50 16.89
C GLN A 341 17.86 11.46 18.03
N LEU A 342 18.47 11.28 19.21
CA LEU A 342 18.22 12.11 20.39
C LEU A 342 19.28 13.20 20.60
N ASP A 343 20.39 13.18 19.85
CA ASP A 343 21.47 14.18 19.95
C ASP A 343 20.96 15.63 19.84
N ASP A 344 20.17 15.92 18.80
CA ASP A 344 19.59 17.25 18.61
C ASP A 344 18.64 17.66 19.74
N ILE A 345 17.91 16.70 20.30
CA ILE A 345 16.99 16.92 21.40
C ILE A 345 17.76 17.34 22.66
N PHE A 346 18.80 16.58 23.03
CA PHE A 346 19.65 16.89 24.17
C PHE A 346 20.36 18.23 24.03
N LYS A 347 20.79 18.56 22.80
CA LYS A 347 21.39 19.86 22.50
C LYS A 347 20.40 21.01 22.72
N CYS A 348 19.18 20.90 22.20
CA CYS A 348 18.15 21.90 22.43
C CYS A 348 17.83 22.05 23.91
N TYR A 349 17.62 20.93 24.62
CA TYR A 349 17.30 20.92 26.05
C TYR A 349 18.35 21.63 26.90
N PHE A 350 19.63 21.26 26.73
CA PHE A 350 20.72 21.85 27.51
C PHE A 350 20.91 23.33 27.18
N ASN A 351 20.84 23.73 25.90
CA ASN A 351 20.91 25.15 25.55
C ASN A 351 19.76 25.94 26.18
N SER A 352 18.53 25.43 26.12
CA SER A 352 17.36 26.09 26.72
C SER A 352 17.46 26.22 28.24
N LYS A 353 17.93 25.19 28.97
CA LYS A 353 18.12 25.27 30.42
C LYS A 353 19.19 26.29 30.82
N VAL A 354 20.35 26.26 30.16
CA VAL A 354 21.44 27.20 30.46
C VAL A 354 21.05 28.64 30.08
N GLU A 355 20.33 28.82 28.98
CA GLU A 355 19.82 30.12 28.56
C GLU A 355 18.77 30.66 29.55
N ALA A 356 17.84 29.82 30.00
CA ALA A 356 16.87 30.18 31.04
C ALA A 356 17.56 30.60 32.34
N ALA A 357 18.50 29.80 32.85
CA ALA A 357 19.29 30.14 34.03
C ALA A 357 20.06 31.47 33.87
N THR A 358 20.59 31.73 32.67
CA THR A 358 21.28 32.97 32.34
C THR A 358 20.32 34.15 32.34
N THR A 359 19.12 34.00 31.79
CA THR A 359 18.11 35.07 31.82
C THR A 359 17.61 35.39 33.23
N VAL A 360 17.44 34.37 34.09
CA VAL A 360 17.11 34.56 35.51
C VAL A 360 18.19 35.38 36.21
N LEU A 361 19.47 35.01 36.02
CA LEU A 361 20.59 35.76 36.58
C LEU A 361 20.64 37.21 36.07
N THR A 362 20.46 37.45 34.76
CA THR A 362 20.58 38.81 34.21
C THR A 362 19.36 39.71 34.47
N ASN A 363 18.16 39.14 34.63
CA ASN A 363 16.92 39.92 34.78
C ASN A 363 16.49 40.05 36.24
N GLU A 364 16.58 38.98 37.05
CA GLU A 364 16.08 38.97 38.43
C GLU A 364 17.15 39.39 39.44
N ALA A 365 18.45 39.20 39.16
CA ALA A 365 19.54 39.63 40.03
C ALA A 365 19.92 41.13 39.89
N GLY A 366 18.97 41.99 39.52
CA GLY A 366 19.18 43.45 39.39
C GLY A 366 19.67 44.15 40.68
N VAL A 367 19.69 43.43 41.80
CA VAL A 367 20.40 43.78 43.03
C VAL A 367 21.39 42.66 43.34
N ILE A 368 22.68 42.92 43.07
CA ILE A 368 23.76 42.04 43.52
C ILE A 368 23.92 42.28 45.02
N ASP A 369 23.44 41.33 45.82
CA ASP A 369 23.65 41.30 47.27
C ASP A 369 24.73 40.26 47.61
N PHE A 370 25.60 40.60 48.56
CA PHE A 370 26.69 39.75 48.98
C PHE A 370 26.50 39.30 50.42
N VAL A 371 26.66 38.00 50.66
CA VAL A 371 26.66 37.45 52.02
C VAL A 371 28.09 37.46 52.55
N ASP A 372 28.30 38.05 53.72
CA ASP A 372 29.58 37.98 54.42
C ASP A 372 29.78 36.56 54.97
N THR A 373 30.52 35.73 54.23
CA THR A 373 30.97 34.43 54.73
C THR A 373 32.11 34.67 55.72
N THR A 374 31.83 34.64 57.02
CA THR A 374 32.88 34.65 58.06
C THR A 374 33.63 33.32 58.00
N VAL A 375 34.79 33.33 57.34
CA VAL A 375 35.68 32.16 57.25
C VAL A 375 36.41 32.02 58.59
N ASP A 376 35.92 31.13 59.47
CA ASP A 376 36.69 30.71 60.64
C ASP A 376 38.01 30.10 60.16
N SER A 377 39.11 30.81 60.45
CA SER A 377 40.45 30.57 59.89
C SER A 377 41.15 29.32 60.46
N SER A 378 40.41 28.31 60.91
CA SER A 378 40.95 27.08 61.51
C SER A 378 40.89 25.84 60.61
N ALA A 379 40.44 25.95 59.37
CA ALA A 379 40.47 24.84 58.41
C ALA A 379 41.67 24.99 57.44
N THR A 380 42.87 24.67 57.90
CA THR A 380 44.04 24.45 57.04
C THR A 380 43.98 23.06 56.41
N ALA A 381 44.09 22.99 55.07
CA ALA A 381 45.03 22.11 54.33
C ALA A 381 44.59 21.79 52.88
N ASP A 382 43.46 22.30 52.38
CA ASP A 382 43.06 22.06 50.98
C ASP A 382 42.65 23.38 50.31
N GLY A 383 43.54 23.97 49.51
CA GLY A 383 43.28 25.22 48.78
C GLY A 383 42.07 25.15 47.84
N ASP A 384 41.65 23.94 47.48
CA ASP A 384 40.46 23.63 46.70
C ASP A 384 39.15 23.85 47.49
N THR A 385 39.12 23.64 48.81
CA THR A 385 37.91 23.82 49.62
C THR A 385 37.60 25.28 49.95
N VAL A 386 38.64 26.12 50.14
CA VAL A 386 38.48 27.55 50.45
C VAL A 386 37.91 28.31 49.25
N SER A 387 38.39 28.00 48.04
CA SER A 387 37.91 28.59 46.78
C SER A 387 36.43 28.29 46.51
N ASN A 388 35.93 27.12 46.93
CA ASN A 388 34.51 26.75 46.77
C ASN A 388 33.58 27.45 47.77
N LEU A 389 34.09 27.94 48.91
CA LEU A 389 33.28 28.72 49.86
C LEU A 389 33.06 30.16 49.41
N GLU A 390 34.00 30.72 48.63
CA GLU A 390 33.90 32.08 48.08
C GLU A 390 32.76 32.23 47.06
N ILE A 391 32.36 31.13 46.40
CA ILE A 391 31.22 31.14 45.46
C ILE A 391 29.91 31.48 46.18
N ASN A 392 29.78 31.09 47.46
CA ASN A 392 28.60 31.31 48.29
C ASN A 392 28.41 32.77 48.73
N GLN A 393 29.39 33.64 48.43
CA GLN A 393 29.27 35.07 48.70
C GLN A 393 28.20 35.73 47.83
N TRP A 394 27.84 35.12 46.69
CA TRP A 394 26.82 35.65 45.78
C TRP A 394 25.76 34.58 45.51
N ASP A 395 24.64 34.65 46.23
CA ASP A 395 23.58 33.62 46.20
C ASP A 395 23.02 33.38 44.79
N ALA A 396 22.78 34.45 44.02
CA ALA A 396 22.28 34.32 42.64
C ALA A 396 23.28 33.58 41.73
N LEU A 397 24.58 33.66 41.99
CA LEU A 397 25.62 32.91 41.27
C LEU A 397 25.62 31.42 41.65
N CYS A 398 25.32 31.10 42.92
CA CYS A 398 25.11 29.72 43.36
C CYS A 398 23.87 29.11 42.72
N VAL A 399 22.74 29.83 42.68
CA VAL A 399 21.52 29.40 41.98
C VAL A 399 21.82 29.15 40.50
N TYR A 400 22.53 30.07 39.84
CA TYR A 400 22.96 29.90 38.45
C TYR A 400 23.84 28.65 38.24
N GLY A 401 24.83 28.44 39.11
CA GLY A 401 25.70 27.26 39.08
C GLY A 401 24.93 25.95 39.26
N ASN A 402 24.01 25.91 40.22
CA ASN A 402 23.17 24.75 40.49
C ASN A 402 22.28 24.40 39.30
N GLU A 403 21.71 25.39 38.60
CA GLU A 403 20.92 25.15 37.39
C GLU A 403 21.77 24.60 36.24
N ILE A 404 23.01 25.07 36.06
CA ILE A 404 23.92 24.51 35.05
C ILE A 404 24.32 23.07 35.42
N LEU A 405 24.64 22.79 36.69
CA LEU A 405 24.95 21.45 37.16
C LEU A 405 23.75 20.51 37.02
N SER A 406 22.54 21.01 37.29
CA SER A 406 21.28 20.30 37.03
C SER A 406 21.15 19.94 35.54
N ALA A 407 21.42 20.88 34.63
CA ALA A 407 21.42 20.61 33.19
C ALA A 407 22.48 19.56 32.76
N PHE A 408 23.66 19.54 33.40
CA PHE A 408 24.64 18.47 33.16
C PHE A 408 24.21 17.11 33.73
N ASN A 409 23.56 17.10 34.89
CA ASN A 409 23.03 15.88 35.49
C ASN A 409 21.96 15.23 34.59
N ASP A 410 21.13 16.04 33.93
CA ASP A 410 20.13 15.55 32.99
C ASP A 410 20.75 14.91 31.74
N LEU A 411 21.95 15.33 31.34
CA LEU A 411 22.67 14.74 30.21
C LEU A 411 23.52 13.53 30.62
N ARG A 412 23.71 13.25 31.91
CA ARG A 412 24.74 12.33 32.42
C ARG A 412 24.75 10.95 31.78
N GLN A 413 23.57 10.38 31.52
CA GLN A 413 23.45 9.04 30.95
C GLN A 413 23.69 9.00 29.43
N ASN A 414 23.65 10.16 28.78
CA ASN A 414 23.57 10.28 27.32
C ASN A 414 24.68 11.15 26.72
N LEU A 415 25.51 11.76 27.56
CA LEU A 415 26.56 12.67 27.13
C LEU A 415 27.75 11.88 26.57
N SER A 416 27.88 11.93 25.25
CA SER A 416 29.05 11.42 24.55
C SER A 416 30.16 12.46 24.52
N ILE A 417 31.41 12.00 24.42
CA ILE A 417 32.57 12.89 24.31
C ILE A 417 32.52 13.79 23.06
N ALA A 418 31.77 13.38 22.03
CA ALA A 418 31.55 14.16 20.82
C ALA A 418 30.72 15.44 21.07
N GLN A 419 29.85 15.43 22.09
CA GLN A 419 28.99 16.56 22.44
C GLN A 419 29.69 17.56 23.39
N LEU A 420 30.83 17.20 23.98
CA LEU A 420 31.54 18.02 24.95
C LEU A 420 31.90 19.41 24.41
N ASN A 421 32.48 19.47 23.20
CA ASN A 421 32.83 20.75 22.59
C ASN A 421 31.59 21.64 22.43
N TRP A 422 30.47 21.06 22.03
CA TRP A 422 29.21 21.79 21.90
C TRP A 422 28.73 22.33 23.26
N CYS A 423 28.75 21.53 24.33
CA CYS A 423 28.41 22.00 25.68
C CYS A 423 29.30 23.18 26.11
N VAL A 424 30.60 23.11 25.85
CA VAL A 424 31.56 24.19 26.14
C VAL A 424 31.21 25.46 25.35
N GLN A 425 30.83 25.35 24.07
CA GLN A 425 30.42 26.50 23.27
C GLN A 425 29.14 27.16 23.81
N VAL A 426 28.17 26.36 24.26
CA VAL A 426 26.95 26.88 24.89
C VAL A 426 27.27 27.64 26.17
N LEU A 427 28.13 27.09 27.03
CA LEU A 427 28.58 27.79 28.24
C LEU A 427 29.30 29.09 27.91
N LYS A 428 30.24 29.08 26.95
CA LYS A 428 30.93 30.30 26.49
C LYS A 428 29.98 31.39 26.01
N LYS A 429 28.99 31.02 25.19
CA LYS A 429 27.95 31.94 24.70
C LYS A 429 27.21 32.59 25.87
N ASN A 430 26.77 31.80 26.85
CA ASN A 430 26.00 32.30 27.98
C ASN A 430 26.85 33.08 28.99
N PHE A 431 28.09 32.67 29.24
CA PHE A 431 29.04 33.43 30.06
C PHE A 431 29.34 34.80 29.46
N ARG A 432 29.45 34.88 28.13
CA ARG A 432 29.58 36.17 27.44
C ARG A 432 28.35 37.06 27.66
N SER A 433 27.14 36.51 27.70
CA SER A 433 25.93 37.27 28.04
C SER A 433 26.00 37.80 29.48
N VAL A 434 26.40 36.97 30.46
CA VAL A 434 26.58 37.39 31.86
C VAL A 434 27.61 38.50 31.98
N LEU A 435 28.77 38.37 31.31
CA LEU A 435 29.81 39.39 31.31
C LEU A 435 29.33 40.70 30.67
N SER A 436 28.58 40.64 29.57
CA SER A 436 27.99 41.83 28.93
C SER A 436 26.93 42.53 29.79
N TRP A 437 26.30 41.79 30.70
CA TRP A 437 25.36 42.34 31.67
C TRP A 437 26.10 43.00 32.84
N LEU A 438 27.15 42.35 33.37
CA LEU A 438 28.04 42.95 34.36
C LEU A 438 28.70 44.24 33.83
N ASP A 439 29.09 44.26 32.56
CA ASP A 439 29.64 45.46 31.88
C ASP A 439 28.65 46.63 31.90
N ARG A 440 27.38 46.38 31.57
CA ARG A 440 26.30 47.39 31.64
C ARG A 440 26.02 47.87 33.06
N LEU A 441 26.23 47.02 34.07
CA LEU A 441 26.08 47.42 35.48
C LEU A 441 27.23 48.30 35.97
N MET A 442 28.43 48.15 35.41
CA MET A 442 29.57 49.04 35.69
C MET A 442 29.32 50.47 35.20
N ASP A 443 28.59 50.63 34.08
CA ASP A 443 28.17 51.95 33.55
C ASP A 443 27.13 52.67 34.43
N SER A 444 26.35 51.95 35.27
CA SER A 444 25.14 52.46 35.94
C SER A 444 25.34 52.86 37.43
N ASP A 445 26.45 53.52 37.80
CA ASP A 445 26.71 54.05 39.16
C ASP A 445 26.93 53.00 40.29
N ARG A 446 27.16 51.70 39.98
CA ARG A 446 27.45 50.62 40.95
C ARG A 446 28.81 49.92 40.74
N SER A 447 29.86 50.69 40.47
CA SER A 447 31.17 50.15 40.05
C SER A 447 31.85 49.15 41.01
N PRO A 448 31.91 49.33 42.35
CA PRO A 448 32.68 48.40 43.20
C PRO A 448 31.99 47.03 43.33
N THR A 449 30.66 47.01 43.37
CA THR A 449 29.84 45.80 43.46
C THR A 449 29.92 44.99 42.17
N ALA A 450 29.84 45.65 41.01
CA ALA A 450 29.93 44.99 39.71
C ALA A 450 31.34 44.42 39.45
N VAL A 451 32.41 45.13 39.85
CA VAL A 451 33.79 44.62 39.77
C VAL A 451 34.02 43.45 40.70
N LYS A 452 33.48 43.49 41.94
CA LYS A 452 33.53 42.34 42.86
C LYS A 452 32.79 41.12 42.30
N ALA A 453 31.60 41.31 41.72
CA ALA A 453 30.84 40.24 41.07
C ALA A 453 31.57 39.67 39.84
N ALA A 454 32.17 40.52 39.01
CA ALA A 454 33.02 40.10 37.89
C ALA A 454 34.24 39.29 38.35
N SER A 455 34.87 39.69 39.47
CA SER A 455 35.97 38.94 40.07
C SER A 455 35.52 37.58 40.59
N LEU A 456 34.40 37.49 41.30
CA LEU A 456 33.84 36.21 41.76
C LEU A 456 33.46 35.30 40.58
N PHE A 457 32.86 35.85 39.53
CA PHE A 457 32.51 35.09 38.33
C PHE A 457 33.78 34.54 37.64
N LEU A 458 34.78 35.38 37.37
CA LEU A 458 35.96 34.99 36.59
C LEU A 458 36.97 34.15 37.37
N LYS A 459 37.22 34.47 38.66
CA LYS A 459 38.26 33.80 39.47
C LYS A 459 37.74 32.58 40.25
N VAL A 460 36.45 32.54 40.57
CA VAL A 460 35.88 31.47 41.39
C VAL A 460 34.95 30.58 40.57
N PHE A 461 33.90 31.16 39.97
CA PHE A 461 32.87 30.38 39.30
C PHE A 461 33.34 29.67 38.02
N VAL A 462 34.06 30.36 37.13
CA VAL A 462 34.49 29.74 35.88
C VAL A 462 35.53 28.61 36.10
N PRO A 463 36.52 28.76 36.99
CA PRO A 463 37.39 27.65 37.38
C PRO A 463 36.65 26.49 38.04
N PHE A 464 35.67 26.79 38.91
CA PHE A 464 34.78 25.77 39.49
C PHE A 464 34.05 24.97 38.40
N MET A 465 33.44 25.64 37.42
CA MET A 465 32.75 24.97 36.31
C MET A 465 33.71 24.16 35.44
N ARG A 466 34.92 24.66 35.19
CA ARG A 466 35.97 23.92 34.46
C ARG A 466 36.34 22.62 35.18
N LYS A 467 36.53 22.66 36.50
CA LYS A 467 36.83 21.49 37.33
C LYS A 467 35.71 20.45 37.30
N ASN A 468 34.45 20.90 37.36
CA ASN A 468 33.29 20.02 37.23
C ASN A 468 33.24 19.34 35.85
N LEU A 469 33.50 20.07 34.75
CA LEU A 469 33.57 19.48 33.42
C LEU A 469 34.69 18.42 33.28
N HIS A 470 35.88 18.69 33.84
CA HIS A 470 36.96 17.69 33.88
C HIS A 470 36.58 16.44 34.68
N SER A 471 35.78 16.62 35.74
CA SER A 471 35.27 15.52 36.55
C SER A 471 34.22 14.69 35.81
N CYS A 472 33.42 15.30 34.93
CA CYS A 472 32.47 14.60 34.07
C CYS A 472 33.18 13.75 33.00
N PHE A 473 34.31 14.24 32.46
CA PHE A 473 35.07 13.57 31.40
C PHE A 473 36.56 13.46 31.70
N PRO A 474 36.94 12.61 32.67
CA PRO A 474 38.35 12.38 32.99
C PRO A 474 39.07 11.73 31.80
N TYR A 475 40.16 12.36 31.34
CA TYR A 475 40.96 11.90 30.19
C TYR A 475 41.38 10.43 30.31
N GLU A 476 41.87 10.03 31.48
CA GLU A 476 42.39 8.67 31.72
C GLU A 476 41.31 7.59 31.68
N LYS A 477 40.08 7.90 32.12
CA LYS A 477 38.98 6.91 32.19
C LYS A 477 38.09 6.92 30.95
N CYS A 478 37.88 8.09 30.33
CA CYS A 478 36.90 8.26 29.25
C CYS A 478 37.54 8.32 27.85
N PHE A 479 38.71 8.95 27.70
CA PHE A 479 39.28 9.24 26.37
C PHE A 479 40.40 8.25 25.99
N ARG A 480 41.36 8.03 26.90
CA ARG A 480 42.53 7.16 26.66
C ARG A 480 42.18 5.71 26.28
N PRO A 481 41.19 5.04 26.89
CA PRO A 481 40.86 3.64 26.55
C PRO A 481 40.26 3.50 25.14
N ILE A 482 39.54 4.53 24.67
CA ILE A 482 38.75 4.50 23.43
C ILE A 482 39.59 4.95 22.23
N PHE A 483 40.36 6.04 22.36
CA PHE A 483 41.02 6.70 21.22
C PHE A 483 42.53 6.45 21.11
N ARG A 484 43.10 5.62 22.01
CA ARG A 484 44.50 5.10 22.00
C ARG A 484 45.46 5.89 21.07
N CYS A 485 45.92 7.06 21.53
CA CYS A 485 47.05 7.86 21.01
C CYS A 485 46.83 8.96 19.93
N ALA A 486 45.63 9.44 19.62
CA ALA A 486 45.51 10.56 18.65
C ALA A 486 45.66 11.99 19.22
N VAL A 487 45.34 12.21 20.51
CA VAL A 487 45.26 13.56 21.12
C VAL A 487 46.00 13.55 22.46
N THR A 488 46.89 14.51 22.67
CA THR A 488 47.63 14.66 23.94
C THR A 488 46.69 15.09 25.06
N LYS A 489 47.06 14.84 26.32
CA LYS A 489 46.28 15.28 27.48
C LYS A 489 46.10 16.80 27.48
N GLU A 490 47.14 17.55 27.13
CA GLU A 490 47.14 19.01 27.05
C GLU A 490 46.17 19.52 25.97
N ASP A 491 46.19 18.91 24.78
CA ASP A 491 45.25 19.25 23.71
C ASP A 491 43.80 18.97 24.14
N PHE A 492 43.56 17.84 24.82
CA PHE A 492 42.23 17.51 25.35
C PHE A 492 41.76 18.51 26.41
N GLU A 493 42.65 18.88 27.33
CA GLU A 493 42.36 19.85 28.38
C GLU A 493 42.11 21.27 27.83
N SER A 494 42.72 21.61 26.69
CA SER A 494 42.46 22.87 25.99
C SER A 494 41.00 23.04 25.56
N TYR A 495 40.29 21.94 25.26
CA TYR A 495 38.86 21.98 24.89
C TYR A 495 37.94 22.36 26.06
N TYR A 496 38.41 22.23 27.31
CA TYR A 496 37.67 22.66 28.51
C TYR A 496 37.91 24.14 28.84
N SER A 497 38.70 24.84 28.03
CA SER A 497 38.94 26.25 28.26
C SER A 497 37.66 27.05 28.06
N LEU A 498 36.97 27.35 29.17
CA LEU A 498 35.76 28.18 29.22
C LEU A 498 36.05 29.68 29.08
N LEU A 499 37.32 30.10 29.19
CA LEU A 499 37.76 31.49 29.09
C LEU A 499 38.64 31.66 27.86
N SER A 500 38.24 32.53 26.95
CA SER A 500 39.10 33.03 25.87
C SER A 500 39.11 34.54 25.90
N THR A 501 40.22 35.14 25.47
CA THR A 501 40.35 36.61 25.30
C THR A 501 39.23 37.18 24.42
N ASP A 502 38.70 36.36 23.50
CA ASP A 502 37.59 36.72 22.62
C ASP A 502 36.26 36.95 23.36
N LEU A 503 36.07 36.41 24.57
CA LEU A 503 34.84 36.62 25.34
C LEU A 503 34.66 38.09 25.76
N PHE A 504 35.77 38.82 25.93
CA PHE A 504 35.79 40.20 26.41
C PHE A 504 35.73 41.22 25.27
N SER A 505 35.92 40.79 24.02
CA SER A 505 36.04 41.66 22.83
C SER A 505 34.84 42.58 22.55
N HIS A 506 33.69 42.30 23.16
CA HIS A 506 32.45 43.07 22.97
C HIS A 506 32.03 43.85 24.24
N CYS A 507 32.85 43.83 25.30
CA CYS A 507 32.62 44.60 26.53
C CYS A 507 33.40 45.92 26.46
N VAL A 508 32.80 47.02 26.93
CA VAL A 508 33.43 48.34 26.94
C VAL A 508 34.59 48.35 27.95
N HIS A 509 34.41 47.77 29.14
CA HIS A 509 35.44 47.67 30.18
C HIS A 509 36.31 46.40 30.06
N HIS A 510 36.64 45.98 28.84
CA HIS A 510 37.45 44.78 28.59
C HIS A 510 38.79 44.77 29.35
N GLU A 511 39.42 45.94 29.57
CA GLU A 511 40.68 46.07 30.35
C GLU A 511 40.51 45.63 31.81
N VAL A 512 39.39 45.99 32.47
CA VAL A 512 39.09 45.60 33.86
C VAL A 512 38.92 44.08 33.96
N PHE A 513 38.21 43.47 33.00
CA PHE A 513 38.06 42.02 32.95
C PHE A 513 39.39 41.31 32.65
N LEU A 514 40.24 41.89 31.81
CA LEU A 514 41.58 41.37 31.51
C LEU A 514 42.54 41.50 32.69
N GLU A 515 42.47 42.56 33.49
CA GLU A 515 43.24 42.70 34.73
C GLU A 515 42.80 41.68 35.80
N VAL A 516 41.48 41.54 35.98
CA VAL A 516 40.89 40.53 36.87
C VAL A 516 41.27 39.12 36.43
N TYR A 517 41.30 38.85 35.11
CA TYR A 517 41.71 37.57 34.54
C TYR A 517 43.24 37.34 34.62
N GLY A 518 44.05 38.36 34.31
CA GLY A 518 45.51 38.30 34.31
C GLY A 518 46.12 38.13 35.71
N GLY A 519 45.42 38.56 36.76
CA GLY A 519 45.76 38.27 38.15
C GLY A 519 45.51 36.82 38.59
N TYR A 520 44.91 35.97 37.73
CA TYR A 520 44.68 34.54 37.96
C TYR A 520 45.29 33.74 36.81
N GLN A 521 46.60 33.53 36.84
CA GLN A 521 47.17 32.39 36.12
C GLN A 521 46.89 31.12 36.94
N PRO A 522 46.20 30.11 36.39
CA PRO A 522 46.13 28.82 37.05
C PRO A 522 47.55 28.25 37.07
N ILE A 523 48.09 28.09 38.28
CA ILE A 523 49.26 27.26 38.51
C ILE A 523 48.92 25.91 37.88
N ALA A 524 49.75 25.47 36.94
CA ALA A 524 49.64 24.16 36.32
C ALA A 524 49.43 23.11 37.42
N PHE A 525 48.47 22.21 37.23
CA PHE A 525 48.34 21.01 38.07
C PHE A 525 49.65 20.21 37.94
N SER A 526 50.60 20.48 38.82
CA SER A 526 51.71 19.57 39.10
C SER A 526 51.09 18.38 39.81
N GLY A 527 50.93 17.27 39.08
CA GLY A 527 50.49 16.02 39.65
C GLY A 527 51.48 15.57 40.72
N GLU A 528 51.10 15.75 41.98
CA GLU A 528 51.59 14.86 43.02
C GLU A 528 50.89 13.52 42.81
N THR A 529 51.67 12.58 42.27
CA THR A 529 51.39 11.16 42.32
C THR A 529 51.29 10.76 43.80
N GLU A 530 50.09 10.81 44.37
CA GLU A 530 49.82 9.97 45.53
C GLU A 530 49.86 8.51 45.08
N ASN A 531 50.91 7.82 45.52
CA ASN A 531 51.04 6.38 45.44
C ASN A 531 49.86 5.71 46.17
N PHE A 532 48.76 5.49 45.45
CA PHE A 532 47.86 4.40 45.78
C PHE A 532 48.46 3.12 45.21
N ALA A 533 48.99 2.31 46.12
CA ALA A 533 49.42 0.94 45.85
C ALA A 533 48.29 0.19 45.11
N PRO A 534 48.61 -0.62 44.09
CA PRO A 534 47.60 -1.43 43.43
C PRO A 534 47.11 -2.48 44.44
N VAL A 535 45.87 -2.35 44.88
CA VAL A 535 45.14 -3.51 45.41
C VAL A 535 44.93 -4.43 44.21
N THR A 536 45.75 -5.48 44.19
CA THR A 536 45.65 -6.63 43.33
C THR A 536 44.28 -7.27 43.47
N GLU A 537 43.43 -7.11 42.46
CA GLU A 537 42.42 -8.08 42.06
C GLU A 537 42.45 -8.17 40.52
N GLU A 538 43.56 -8.71 40.00
CA GLU A 538 43.54 -9.43 38.73
C GLU A 538 42.78 -10.75 38.97
N ALA A 539 41.49 -10.75 38.69
CA ALA A 539 40.75 -11.96 38.37
C ALA A 539 39.65 -11.63 37.35
N ASP A 540 39.75 -12.29 36.20
CA ASP A 540 38.68 -12.56 35.23
C ASP A 540 38.09 -11.44 34.35
N ILE A 541 38.93 -10.84 33.49
CA ILE A 541 38.46 -10.20 32.24
C ILE A 541 39.07 -10.86 30.97
N THR A 542 39.98 -11.81 31.12
CA THR A 542 40.60 -12.54 29.99
C THR A 542 39.77 -13.70 29.44
N ALA A 543 38.56 -13.95 29.97
CA ALA A 543 37.69 -15.03 29.50
C ALA A 543 36.65 -14.60 28.44
N LEU A 544 36.40 -13.31 28.20
CA LEU A 544 35.33 -12.84 27.30
C LEU A 544 35.80 -12.34 25.92
N LEU A 545 37.11 -12.38 25.62
CA LEU A 545 37.64 -11.92 24.33
C LEU A 545 38.17 -13.03 23.40
N ASN A 546 38.04 -14.31 23.78
CA ASN A 546 38.53 -15.44 22.96
C ASN A 546 37.44 -16.35 22.36
N GLU A 547 36.14 -16.04 22.48
CA GLU A 547 35.06 -16.83 21.85
C GLU A 547 34.35 -16.14 20.67
N SER A 548 34.91 -15.07 20.11
CA SER A 548 34.35 -14.42 18.90
C SER A 548 35.29 -14.49 17.68
N SER A 549 35.99 -15.61 17.54
CA SER A 549 36.66 -16.00 16.31
C SER A 549 36.53 -17.51 16.06
N CYS A 550 35.30 -17.94 15.77
CA CYS A 550 34.97 -19.05 14.88
C CYS A 550 33.57 -18.85 14.32
#